data_AF-A0A2C6L4M4-F1
#
_entry.id   AF-A0A2C6L4M4-F1
#
_cell.length_a   1.000
_cell.length_b   1.000
_cell.length_c   1.000
_cell.angle_alpha   90.00
_cell.angle_beta   90.00
_cell.angle_gamma   90.00
#
_symmetry.space_group_name_H-M   'P 1'
#
loop_
_entity.id
_entity.type
_entity.pdbx_description
1 polymer ?
#
loop_
_entity_poly.entity_id
_entity_poly.type
_entity_poly.pdbx_seq_one_letter_code
_entity_poly.pdbx_strand_id
1 'polypeptide(L)' 'MRKSYSGEFKAKVVLEILKEEKTISQIASEYGIHPNQLLKWKKRQ' A
#
# COMPACT_ATOMS: atom_id res chain seq x y z
N MET A 1 -13.94 -1.26 -13.12
CA MET A 1 -12.58 -1.25 -13.72
C MET A 1 -11.55 -1.65 -12.66
N ARG A 2 -10.69 -2.63 -12.93
CA ARG A 2 -9.74 -3.18 -11.96
C ARG A 2 -8.48 -2.32 -11.99
N LYS A 3 -8.25 -1.47 -10.98
CA LYS A 3 -6.97 -0.74 -10.84
C LYS A 3 -5.86 -1.78 -10.56
N SER A 4 -5.09 -2.11 -11.58
CA SER A 4 -3.90 -2.96 -11.45
C SER A 4 -2.74 -2.09 -11.01
N TYR A 5 -2.25 -2.32 -9.79
CA TYR A 5 -1.03 -1.72 -9.28
C TYR A 5 0.17 -2.58 -9.66
N SER A 6 1.16 -1.99 -10.32
CA SER A 6 2.43 -2.63 -10.68
C SER A 6 3.19 -3.11 -9.44
N GLY A 7 4.04 -4.13 -9.60
CA GLY A 7 4.84 -4.69 -8.50
C GLY A 7 5.71 -3.63 -7.81
N GLU A 8 6.34 -2.76 -8.58
CA GLU A 8 7.15 -1.62 -8.07
C GLU A 8 6.34 -0.67 -7.21
N PHE A 9 5.09 -0.37 -7.61
CA PHE A 9 4.22 0.52 -6.83
C PHE A 9 3.85 -0.11 -5.48
N LYS A 10 3.52 -1.41 -5.47
CA LYS A 10 3.25 -2.13 -4.21
C LYS A 10 4.47 -2.16 -3.31
N ALA A 11 5.66 -2.41 -3.88
CA ALA A 11 6.91 -2.43 -3.13
C ALA A 11 7.22 -1.05 -2.51
N LYS A 12 7.06 0.04 -3.28
CA LYS A 12 7.22 1.41 -2.76
C LYS A 12 6.27 1.68 -1.60
N VAL A 13 5.01 1.30 -1.76
CA VAL A 13 3.99 1.48 -0.72
C VAL A 13 4.29 0.63 0.53
N VAL A 14 4.70 -0.63 0.37
CA VAL A 14 5.10 -1.50 1.49
C VAL A 14 6.35 -0.95 2.20
N LEU A 15 7.32 -0.41 1.47
CA LEU A 15 8.50 0.25 2.04
C LEU A 15 8.11 1.48 2.85
N GLU A 16 7.18 2.31 2.38
CA GLU A 16 6.66 3.45 3.13
C GLU A 16 5.92 3.03 4.41
N ILE A 17 5.18 1.91 4.37
CA ILE A 17 4.56 1.32 5.56
C ILE A 17 5.64 0.81 6.54
N LEU A 18 6.71 0.19 6.04
CA LEU A 18 7.81 -0.35 6.86
C LEU A 18 8.70 0.73 7.46
N LYS A 19 8.80 1.88 6.81
CA LYS A 19 9.51 3.05 7.36
C LYS A 19 8.78 3.73 8.52
N GLU A 20 7.56 3.30 8.83
CA GLU A 20 6.68 3.87 9.87
C GLU A 20 6.40 5.38 9.74
N GLU A 21 6.85 6.01 8.65
CA GLU A 21 6.58 7.43 8.35
C GLU A 21 5.10 7.69 8.14
N LYS A 22 4.38 6.70 7.59
CA LYS A 22 2.93 6.80 7.35
C LYS A 22 2.25 5.47 7.66
N THR A 23 1.13 5.58 8.36
CA THR A 23 0.27 4.42 8.63
C THR A 23 -0.43 3.95 7.35
N ILE A 24 -0.84 2.67 7.36
CA ILE A 24 -1.60 2.05 6.26
C ILE A 24 -2.81 2.90 5.88
N SER A 25 -3.52 3.47 6.86
CA SER A 25 -4.68 4.34 6.62
C SER A 25 -4.33 5.66 5.95
N GLN A 26 -3.18 6.27 6.30
CA GLN A 26 -2.74 7.51 5.66
C GLN A 26 -2.35 7.27 4.21
N ILE A 27 -1.56 6.22 3.96
CA ILE A 27 -1.16 5.80 2.61
C ILE A 27 -2.40 5.42 1.78
N ALA A 28 -3.36 4.71 2.39
CA ALA A 28 -4.63 4.39 1.76
C ALA A 28 -5.36 5.65 1.29
N SER A 29 -5.48 6.66 2.14
CA SER A 29 -6.12 7.93 1.78
C SER A 29 -5.31 8.71 0.74
N GLU A 30 -3.98 8.74 0.85
CA GLU A 30 -3.09 9.51 -0.02
C GLU A 30 -3.06 8.95 -1.46
N TYR A 31 -3.00 7.63 -1.59
CA TYR A 31 -3.00 6.96 -2.90
C TYR A 31 -4.40 6.53 -3.38
N GLY A 32 -5.45 6.76 -2.58
CA GLY A 32 -6.83 6.33 -2.87
C GLY A 32 -6.97 4.80 -2.96
N ILE A 33 -6.20 4.08 -2.13
CA ILE A 33 -6.17 2.62 -2.06
C ILE A 33 -6.94 2.17 -0.84
N HIS A 34 -7.72 1.10 -0.95
CA HIS A 34 -8.40 0.57 0.24
C HIS A 34 -7.36 0.01 1.24
N PRO A 35 -7.42 0.33 2.55
CA PRO A 35 -6.45 -0.16 3.53
C PRO A 35 -6.37 -1.70 3.58
N ASN A 36 -7.46 -2.41 3.27
CA ASN A 36 -7.45 -3.86 3.11
C ASN A 36 -6.55 -4.36 1.96
N GLN A 37 -6.40 -3.60 0.86
CA GLN A 37 -5.46 -3.96 -0.21
C GLN A 37 -4.01 -3.81 0.27
N LEU A 38 -3.72 -2.75 1.02
CA LEU A 38 -2.40 -2.51 1.59
C LEU A 38 -2.01 -3.58 2.63
N LEU A 39 -2.94 -3.94 3.51
CA LEU A 39 -2.77 -5.07 4.44
C LEU A 39 -2.47 -6.37 3.69
N LYS A 40 -3.15 -6.61 2.57
CA LYS A 40 -2.92 -7.78 1.72
C LYS A 40 -1.56 -7.74 1.03
N TRP A 41 -1.03 -6.56 0.69
CA TRP A 41 0.31 -6.40 0.13
C TRP A 41 1.38 -6.62 1.19
N LYS A 42 1.20 -6.03 2.38
CA LYS A 42 2.08 -6.27 3.54
C LYS A 42 2.14 -7.76 3.94
N LYS A 43 1.00 -8.45 3.91
CA LYS A 43 0.91 -9.89 4.26
C LYS A 43 1.55 -10.82 3.21
N ARG A 44 1.76 -10.34 1.97
CA ARG A 44 2.30 -11.14 0.86
C ARG A 44 3.80 -10.89 0.63
N GLN A 45 4.42 -10.04 1.46
CA GLN A 45 5.85 -9.77 1.51
C GLN A 45 6.55 -10.80 2.40
#